data_AF-A0A1D2NFH1-F1
#
_entry.id   AF-A0A1D2NFH1-F1
#
_cell.length_a   1.000
_cell.length_b   1.000
_cell.length_c   1.000
_cell.angle_alpha   90.00
_cell.angle_beta   90.00
_cell.angle_gamma   90.00
#
_symmetry.space_group_name_H-M   'P 1'
#
loop_
_entity.id
_entity.type
_entity.pdbx_description
1 polymer ?
#
loop_
_entity_poly.entity_id
_entity_poly.type
_entity_poly.pdbx_seq_one_letter_code
_entity_poly.pdbx_strand_id
1 'polypeptide(L)'
;MIGGRLGRLFPKNRLLNFTVPFFVLVIGGSFGMTYFSKIRYEHRGQKTLTPEEAQDFGVKMKKPKEVNLENQFQRLQEMDIDTWENKRGPRPWEPDNPTNLELQERAKAKLSQ
;
A
#
# COMPACT_ATOMS: atom_id res chain seq x y z
N MET A 1 3.92 -55.04 4.37
CA MET A 1 3.38 -55.39 3.04
C MET A 1 2.49 -54.23 2.56
N ILE A 2 3.09 -53.15 2.03
CA ILE A 2 2.36 -51.99 1.50
C ILE A 2 3.07 -51.57 0.22
N GLY A 3 2.83 -52.32 -0.85
CA GLY A 3 3.38 -52.04 -2.16
C GLY A 3 2.38 -52.53 -3.20
N GLY A 4 1.76 -51.60 -3.92
CA GLY A 4 0.92 -51.94 -5.07
C GLY A 4 -0.48 -51.36 -5.07
N ARG A 5 -0.62 -50.03 -5.14
CA ARG A 5 -1.81 -49.38 -5.72
C ARG A 5 -1.49 -48.13 -6.57
N LEU A 6 -0.24 -47.95 -7.01
CA LEU A 6 0.09 -46.87 -7.97
C LEU A 6 -0.23 -47.23 -9.44
N GLY A 7 -0.40 -48.52 -9.76
CA GLY A 7 -0.60 -49.00 -11.13
C GLY A 7 -1.93 -48.61 -11.79
N ARG A 8 -2.81 -47.86 -11.12
CA ARG A 8 -4.11 -47.40 -11.67
C ARG A 8 -4.15 -45.90 -11.99
N LEU A 9 -3.07 -45.16 -11.74
CA LEU A 9 -3.00 -43.71 -12.01
C LEU A 9 -2.70 -43.38 -13.48
N PHE A 10 -2.18 -44.33 -14.25
CA PHE A 10 -1.80 -44.11 -15.65
C PHE A 10 -2.91 -44.62 -16.58
N PRO A 11 -3.70 -43.73 -17.22
CA PRO A 11 -4.65 -44.14 -18.24
C PRO A 11 -3.95 -44.92 -19.36
N LYS A 12 -4.64 -45.93 -19.89
CA LYS A 12 -4.13 -46.83 -20.94
C LYS A 12 -3.87 -46.11 -22.28
N ASN A 13 -4.45 -44.92 -22.45
CA ASN A 13 -4.38 -44.13 -23.69
C ASN A 13 -3.15 -43.22 -23.65
N ARG A 14 -2.30 -43.29 -24.68
CA ARG A 14 -1.07 -42.46 -24.78
C ARG A 14 -1.37 -40.97 -24.59
N LEU A 15 -2.40 -40.45 -25.23
CA LEU A 15 -2.76 -39.02 -25.17
C LEU A 15 -3.07 -38.56 -23.74
N LEU A 16 -3.87 -39.32 -22.99
CA LEU A 16 -4.28 -38.95 -21.64
C LEU A 16 -3.09 -38.92 -20.66
N ASN A 17 -2.12 -39.83 -20.81
CA ASN A 17 -0.91 -39.81 -19.96
C ASN A 17 -0.07 -38.55 -20.16
N PHE A 18 -0.09 -37.94 -21.34
CA PHE A 18 0.67 -36.72 -21.61
C PHE A 18 -0.13 -35.44 -21.31
N THR A 19 -1.44 -35.42 -21.60
CA THR A 19 -2.25 -34.20 -21.47
C THR A 19 -2.78 -33.97 -20.06
N VAL A 20 -3.15 -35.01 -19.33
CA VAL A 20 -3.68 -34.90 -17.96
C VAL A 20 -2.70 -34.17 -17.03
N PRO A 21 -1.41 -34.55 -16.92
CA PRO A 21 -0.48 -33.81 -16.05
C PRO A 21 -0.28 -32.36 -16.49
N PHE A 22 -0.33 -32.06 -17.79
CA PHE A 22 -0.25 -30.70 -18.31
C PHE A 22 -1.45 -29.85 -17.85
N PHE A 23 -2.68 -30.34 -18.03
CA PHE A 23 -3.88 -29.60 -17.61
C PHE A 23 -3.99 -29.48 -16.09
N VAL A 24 -3.58 -30.51 -15.33
CA VAL A 24 -3.49 -30.42 -13.86
C VAL A 24 -2.54 -29.30 -13.45
N LEU A 25 -1.41 -29.14 -14.14
CA LEU A 25 -0.46 -28.08 -13.83
C LEU A 25 -0.99 -26.69 -14.23
N VAL A 26 -1.65 -26.56 -15.38
CA VAL A 26 -2.26 -25.30 -15.82
C VAL A 26 -3.38 -24.87 -14.87
N ILE A 27 -4.33 -25.77 -14.60
CA ILE A 27 -5.48 -25.47 -13.75
C ILE A 27 -5.02 -25.30 -12.29
N GLY A 28 -4.23 -26.25 -11.78
CA GLY A 28 -3.68 -26.18 -10.42
C GLY A 28 -2.80 -24.95 -10.20
N GLY A 29 -1.99 -24.57 -11.19
CA GLY A 29 -1.16 -23.37 -11.15
C GLY A 29 -1.99 -22.08 -11.12
N SER A 30 -3.03 -21.97 -11.94
CA SER A 30 -3.91 -20.80 -11.95
C SER A 30 -4.60 -20.58 -10.61
N PHE A 31 -5.21 -21.64 -10.05
CA PHE A 31 -5.88 -21.57 -8.75
C PHE A 31 -4.87 -21.33 -7.61
N GLY A 32 -3.70 -21.97 -7.64
CA GLY A 32 -2.64 -21.80 -6.65
C GLY A 32 -2.07 -20.37 -6.62
N MET A 33 -1.74 -19.81 -7.78
CA MET A 33 -1.20 -18.43 -7.87
C MET A 33 -2.21 -17.38 -7.41
N THR A 34 -3.51 -17.62 -7.60
CA THR A 34 -4.56 -16.69 -7.17
C THR A 34 -4.56 -16.52 -5.64
N TYR A 35 -4.48 -17.64 -4.91
CA TYR A 35 -4.43 -17.62 -3.45
C TYR A 35 -3.14 -16.95 -2.94
N PHE A 36 -2.00 -17.27 -3.55
CA PHE A 36 -0.71 -16.69 -3.17
C PHE A 36 -0.65 -15.17 -3.43
N SER A 37 -1.23 -14.73 -4.56
CA SER A 37 -1.32 -13.31 -4.90
C SER A 37 -2.22 -12.57 -3.91
N LYS A 38 -3.37 -13.15 -3.55
CA LYS A 38 -4.27 -12.56 -2.55
C LYS A 38 -3.57 -12.33 -1.22
N ILE A 39 -2.87 -13.33 -0.68
CA ILE A 39 -2.11 -13.19 0.57
C ILE A 39 -1.06 -12.07 0.47
N ARG A 40 -0.30 -12.03 -0.63
CA ARG A 40 0.72 -11.01 -0.86
C ARG A 40 0.13 -9.60 -0.81
N TYR A 41 -1.02 -9.38 -1.43
CA TYR A 41 -1.65 -8.05 -1.46
C TYR A 41 -2.38 -7.71 -0.15
N GLU A 42 -2.98 -8.68 0.53
CA GLU A 42 -3.63 -8.45 1.84
C GLU A 42 -2.63 -8.06 2.93
N HIS A 43 -1.45 -8.68 2.94
CA HIS A 43 -0.38 -8.39 3.91
C HIS A 43 0.56 -7.26 3.49
N ARG A 44 0.49 -6.83 2.23
CA ARG A 44 1.23 -5.64 1.82
C ARG A 44 0.61 -4.44 2.53
N GLY A 45 1.36 -3.78 3.41
CA GLY A 45 0.91 -2.61 4.18
C GLY A 45 0.49 -1.39 3.35
N GLN A 46 0.48 -1.50 2.02
CA GLN A 46 0.04 -0.47 1.09
C GLN A 46 -1.37 -0.81 0.60
N LYS A 47 -2.37 -0.52 1.43
CA LYS A 47 -3.77 -0.53 1.00
C LYS A 47 -4.11 0.86 0.45
N THR A 48 -4.81 0.92 -0.67
CA THR A 48 -5.48 2.15 -1.11
C THR A 48 -6.57 2.46 -0.10
N LEU A 49 -6.33 3.48 0.73
CA LEU A 49 -7.31 3.93 1.71
C LEU A 49 -8.50 4.54 0.98
N THR A 50 -9.69 4.07 1.30
CA THR A 50 -10.91 4.79 0.95
C THR A 50 -10.93 6.13 1.70
N PRO A 51 -11.63 7.17 1.20
CA PRO A 51 -11.74 8.44 1.90
C PRO A 51 -12.32 8.34 3.32
N GLU A 52 -13.10 7.29 3.60
CA GLU A 52 -13.64 7.00 4.93
C GLU A 52 -12.55 6.43 5.84
N GLU A 53 -11.82 5.41 5.40
CA GLU A 53 -10.68 4.86 6.17
C GLU A 53 -9.60 5.93 6.38
N ALA A 54 -9.34 6.78 5.39
CA ALA A 54 -8.38 7.87 5.51
C ALA A 54 -8.75 8.86 6.64
N GLN A 55 -10.06 9.10 6.86
CA GLN A 55 -10.52 9.94 7.97
C GLN A 55 -10.23 9.30 9.33
N ASP A 56 -10.39 7.98 9.47
CA ASP A 56 -10.06 7.24 10.69
C ASP A 56 -8.55 7.30 11.01
N PHE A 57 -7.70 7.37 9.98
CA PHE A 57 -6.26 7.62 10.13
C PHE A 57 -5.89 9.10 10.32
N GLY A 58 -6.87 9.99 10.51
CA GLY A 58 -6.66 11.42 10.72
C GLY A 58 -6.32 12.21 9.44
N VAL A 59 -6.37 11.56 8.27
CA VAL A 59 -6.13 12.19 6.97
C VAL A 59 -7.45 12.73 6.42
N LYS A 60 -7.67 14.03 6.58
CA LYS A 60 -8.82 14.72 6.00
C LYS A 60 -8.65 14.91 4.50
N MET A 61 -9.17 13.97 3.72
CA MET A 61 -9.27 14.10 2.26
C MET A 61 -10.20 15.26 1.89
N LYS A 62 -9.80 16.08 0.91
CA LYS A 62 -10.66 17.15 0.38
C LYS A 62 -11.83 16.56 -0.40
N LYS A 63 -12.95 17.27 -0.44
CA LYS A 63 -14.13 16.82 -1.20
C LYS A 63 -13.79 16.77 -2.70
N PRO A 64 -14.26 15.76 -3.45
CA PRO A 64 -13.98 15.65 -4.89
C PRO A 64 -14.32 16.92 -5.70
N LYS A 65 -15.36 17.65 -5.28
CA LYS A 65 -15.77 18.91 -5.91
C LYS A 65 -14.72 20.03 -5.80
N GLU A 66 -13.92 20.05 -4.73
CA GLU A 66 -12.88 21.06 -4.51
C GLU A 66 -11.60 20.79 -5.33
N VAL A 67 -11.40 19.54 -5.75
CA VAL A 67 -10.24 19.11 -6.56
C VAL A 67 -10.54 19.06 -8.07
N ASN A 68 -11.62 19.70 -8.51
CA ASN A 68 -11.93 19.84 -9.94
C ASN A 68 -10.97 20.83 -10.63
N LEU A 69 -10.74 20.65 -11.94
CA LEU A 69 -9.80 21.41 -12.75
C LEU A 69 -10.12 22.91 -12.73
N GLU A 70 -11.39 23.28 -12.91
CA GLU A 70 -11.82 24.68 -12.94
C GLU A 70 -11.57 25.38 -11.60
N ASN A 71 -11.88 24.70 -10.50
CA ASN A 71 -11.68 25.25 -9.15
C ASN A 71 -10.19 25.44 -8.82
N GLN A 72 -9.34 24.48 -9.21
CA GLN A 72 -7.90 24.62 -9.00
C GLN A 72 -7.30 25.69 -9.90
N PHE A 73 -7.78 25.81 -11.14
CA PHE A 73 -7.37 26.86 -12.06
C PHE A 73 -7.72 28.25 -11.52
N GLN A 74 -8.95 28.45 -11.05
CA GLN A 74 -9.36 29.71 -10.43
C GLN A 74 -8.51 30.04 -9.20
N ARG A 75 -8.24 29.04 -8.35
CA ARG A 75 -7.37 29.22 -7.18
C ARG A 75 -5.94 29.64 -7.55
N LEU A 76 -5.41 29.12 -8.66
CA LEU A 76 -4.09 29.51 -9.16
C LEU A 76 -4.08 30.94 -9.72
N GLN A 77 -5.18 31.38 -10.34
CA GLN A 77 -5.31 32.76 -10.81
C GLN A 77 -5.38 33.78 -9.66
N GLU A 78 -6.00 33.40 -8.55
CA GLU A 78 -6.12 34.26 -7.35
C GLU A 78 -4.84 34.28 -6.50
N MET A 79 -3.89 33.36 -6.74
CA MET A 79 -2.67 33.24 -5.96
C MET A 79 -1.63 34.28 -6.38
N ASP A 80 -1.10 35.06 -5.43
CA ASP A 80 0.03 35.96 -5.68
C ASP A 80 1.31 35.13 -5.91
N ILE A 81 1.74 35.09 -7.17
CA ILE A 81 2.96 34.40 -7.62
C ILE A 81 4.17 35.34 -7.70
N ASP A 82 3.95 36.65 -7.62
CA ASP A 82 4.99 37.65 -7.83
C ASP A 82 5.79 37.90 -6.54
N THR A 83 5.15 37.76 -5.38
CA THR A 83 5.77 37.98 -4.04
C THR A 83 6.21 36.67 -3.37
N TRP A 84 6.62 35.65 -4.13
CA TRP A 84 7.03 34.37 -3.53
C TRP A 84 8.41 34.47 -2.86
N GLU A 85 8.54 33.91 -1.66
CA GLU A 85 9.82 33.82 -0.93
C GLU A 85 10.14 32.36 -0.61
N ASN A 86 11.38 31.92 -0.87
CA ASN A 86 11.84 30.59 -0.49
C ASN A 86 12.10 30.53 1.03
N LYS A 87 11.12 30.07 1.81
CA LYS A 87 11.31 29.78 3.23
C LYS A 87 11.97 28.40 3.39
N ARG A 88 13.22 28.40 3.83
CA ARG A 88 13.96 27.21 4.28
C ARG A 88 13.34 26.67 5.57
N GLY A 89 13.14 25.35 5.64
CA GLY A 89 12.79 24.68 6.91
C GLY A 89 13.96 24.72 7.91
N PRO A 90 13.68 24.77 9.23
CA PRO A 90 14.70 24.90 10.25
C PRO A 90 15.54 23.62 10.35
N ARG A 91 16.86 23.77 10.46
CA ARG A 91 17.78 22.64 10.64
C ARG A 91 17.69 22.07 12.06
N PRO A 92 18.05 20.80 12.30
CA PRO A 92 18.00 20.20 13.64
C PRO A 92 18.83 20.91 14.72
N TRP A 93 19.70 21.84 14.37
CA TRP A 93 20.52 22.60 15.32
C TRP A 93 20.19 24.10 15.35
N GLU A 94 19.17 24.54 14.61
CA GLU A 94 18.73 25.93 14.63
C GLU A 94 17.77 26.18 15.80
N PRO A 95 17.83 27.37 16.44
CA PRO A 95 17.04 27.69 17.63
C PRO A 95 15.52 27.74 17.34
N ASP A 96 15.13 28.10 16.12
CA ASP A 96 13.73 28.24 15.70
C ASP A 96 13.09 26.92 15.23
N ASN A 97 13.72 25.78 15.53
CA ASN A 97 13.20 24.48 15.14
C ASN A 97 12.10 24.01 16.10
N PRO A 98 10.83 23.90 15.67
CA PRO A 98 9.73 23.48 16.53
C PRO A 98 9.92 22.05 17.06
N THR A 99 10.57 21.17 16.30
CA THR A 99 10.87 19.81 16.73
C THR A 99 11.85 19.80 17.90
N ASN A 100 12.83 20.70 17.92
CA ASN A 100 13.76 20.80 19.04
C ASN A 100 13.06 21.28 20.32
N LEU A 101 12.13 22.22 20.20
CA LEU A 101 11.32 22.70 21.32
C LEU A 101 10.48 21.56 21.92
N GLU A 102 9.78 20.79 21.08
CA GLU A 102 9.04 19.62 21.52
C GLU A 102 9.94 18.57 22.21
N LEU A 103 11.13 18.32 21.67
CA LEU A 103 12.09 17.39 22.27
C LEU A 103 12.55 17.85 23.66
N GLN A 104 12.77 19.15 23.84
CA GLN A 104 13.11 19.72 25.15
C GLN A 104 11.94 19.61 26.13
N GLU A 105 10.70 19.85 25.71
CA GLU A 105 9.52 19.68 26.54
C GLU A 105 9.32 18.23 26.98
N ARG A 106 9.48 17.28 26.05
CA ARG A 106 9.44 15.84 26.35
C ARG A 106 10.54 15.43 27.32
N ALA A 107 11.74 15.98 27.18
CA ALA A 107 12.85 15.71 28.10
C ALA A 107 12.56 16.26 29.51
N LYS A 108 12.01 17.47 29.61
CA LYS A 108 11.59 18.07 30.89
C LYS A 108 10.48 17.27 31.56
N ALA A 109 9.46 16.87 30.81
CA ALA A 109 8.32 16.08 31.32
C ALA A 109 8.76 14.72 31.88
N LYS A 110 9.75 14.07 31.25
CA LYS A 110 10.36 12.82 31.74
C LYS A 110 11.18 13.00 33.02
N LEU A 111 11.75 14.18 33.24
CA LEU A 111 12.54 14.51 34.43
C LEU A 111 11.67 14.92 35.62
N SER A 112 10.47 15.45 35.36
CA SER A 112 9.49 15.81 36.38
C SER A 112 8.61 14.64 36.86
N GLN A 113 8.77 13.47 36.25
CA GLN A 113 8.05 12.24 36.58
C GLN A 113 8.95 11.31 37.40
#